data_AF-A0A165PAT2-F1
#
_entry.id   AF-A0A165PAT2-F1
#
_cell.length_a   1.000
_cell.length_b   1.000
_cell.length_c   1.000
_cell.angle_alpha   90.00
_cell.angle_beta   90.00
_cell.angle_gamma   90.00
#
_symmetry.space_group_name_H-M   'P 1'
#
loop_
_entity.id
_entity.type
_entity.pdbx_description
1 polymer ?
#
loop_
_entity_poly.entity_id
_entity_poly.type
_entity_poly.pdbx_seq_one_letter_code
_entity_poly.pdbx_strand_id
1 'polypeptide(L)'
;MSTQDLADGPAVDKTRCAVCEQAAAEDGRLLRCSQCRTVAYCSKECQKTDWKRGHKLECGNFLASKVWNSTTNTFGEKGPKRKTGARTRGVILQDLTALANAHNGDTFTVAAWLAMDLLHNPQKADTHVLAITLRRNLSVSYDTPRKLYTLVDAAVIPLSTWNKKFDDVVALMQDGALVTKPSTVLEQNKAQRLADGALGAVMVTCIELAPGETKTVEQALLETMVPTFQPLGVFKVHQDLLRKWPTGMYPVWKECLKNSLDGGAFSPTFTPYTGS
;
A
#
# COMPACT_ATOMS: atom_id res chain seq x y z
N MET A 1 3.69 -5.68 25.17
CA MET A 1 4.82 -5.25 24.31
C MET A 1 4.43 -3.92 23.72
N SER A 2 5.24 -2.87 23.92
CA SER A 2 4.86 -1.50 23.56
C SER A 2 5.15 -1.24 22.06
N THR A 3 4.51 -0.21 21.51
CA THR A 3 4.53 0.17 20.08
C THR A 3 5.88 0.68 19.56
N GLN A 4 6.91 0.78 20.40
CA GLN A 4 8.26 1.22 20.01
C GLN A 4 9.18 0.07 19.59
N ASP A 5 8.94 -1.15 20.08
CA ASP A 5 9.89 -2.26 19.89
C ASP A 5 9.83 -2.92 18.49
N LEU A 6 8.81 -2.61 17.69
CA LEU A 6 8.64 -3.16 16.33
C LEU A 6 9.27 -2.28 15.23
N ALA A 7 9.67 -1.04 15.55
CA ALA A 7 10.12 -0.06 14.56
C ALA A 7 11.65 -0.03 14.36
N ASP A 8 12.41 -0.39 15.39
CA ASP A 8 13.86 -0.39 15.37
C ASP A 8 14.36 -1.84 15.49
N GLY A 9 14.61 -2.49 14.35
CA GLY A 9 15.35 -3.76 14.31
C GLY A 9 16.73 -3.62 15.00
N PRO A 10 17.40 -4.74 15.34
CA PRO A 10 18.62 -4.70 16.15
C PRO A 10 19.63 -3.69 15.60
N ALA A 11 20.10 -2.81 16.47
CA ALA A 11 21.04 -1.75 16.10
C ALA A 11 22.36 -2.38 15.64
N VAL A 12 22.62 -2.33 14.33
CA VAL A 12 23.89 -2.79 13.76
C VAL A 12 25.00 -1.83 14.17
N ASP A 13 26.00 -2.32 14.89
CA ASP A 13 27.20 -1.57 15.22
C ASP A 13 27.98 -1.26 13.93
N LYS A 14 28.07 0.02 13.58
CA LYS A 14 28.76 0.50 12.37
C LYS A 14 30.21 0.88 12.62
N THR A 15 30.70 0.67 13.84
CA THR A 15 32.05 1.03 14.27
C THR A 15 33.02 -0.14 14.22
N ARG A 16 32.51 -1.37 14.00
CA ARG A 16 33.29 -2.60 13.95
C ARG A 16 32.98 -3.41 12.68
N CYS A 17 33.95 -4.20 12.25
CA CYS A 17 33.79 -5.13 11.13
C CYS A 17 32.81 -6.24 11.49
N ALA A 18 31.82 -6.52 10.65
CA ALA A 18 30.82 -7.58 10.91
C ALA A 18 31.38 -9.01 10.83
N VAL A 19 32.64 -9.19 10.38
CA VAL A 19 33.26 -10.52 10.26
C VAL A 19 34.31 -10.77 11.33
N CYS A 20 35.25 -9.85 11.51
CA CYS A 20 36.38 -10.00 12.44
C CYS A 20 36.30 -9.08 13.65
N GLU A 21 35.24 -8.27 13.76
CA GLU A 21 34.98 -7.32 14.85
C GLU A 21 36.07 -6.28 15.10
N GLN A 22 37.04 -6.14 14.19
CA GLN A 22 38.04 -5.09 14.27
C GLN A 22 37.38 -3.71 14.13
N ALA A 23 37.78 -2.77 14.97
CA ALA A 23 37.42 -1.37 14.81
C ALA A 23 38.07 -0.78 13.55
N ALA A 24 37.65 0.42 13.15
CA ALA A 24 38.34 1.15 12.08
C ALA A 24 39.82 1.33 12.42
N ALA A 25 40.71 1.16 11.43
CA ALA A 25 42.13 1.49 11.58
C ALA A 25 42.31 3.00 11.86
N GLU A 26 43.46 3.38 12.43
CA GLU A 26 43.77 4.76 12.85
C GLU A 26 43.66 5.78 11.69
N ASP A 27 43.73 5.32 10.44
CA ASP A 27 43.81 6.11 9.20
C ASP A 27 42.53 6.13 8.34
N GLY A 28 41.46 5.37 8.64
CA GLY A 28 40.19 5.62 7.95
C GLY A 28 39.12 4.54 7.92
N ARG A 29 37.91 4.97 8.29
CA ARG A 29 36.56 4.48 7.96
C ARG A 29 36.44 3.05 7.38
N LEU A 30 35.72 2.19 8.11
CA LEU A 30 35.24 0.91 7.60
C LEU A 30 34.48 1.05 6.26
N LEU A 31 34.70 0.10 5.37
CA LEU A 31 33.94 -0.09 4.14
C LEU A 31 32.49 -0.43 4.49
N ARG A 32 31.52 0.15 3.80
CA ARG A 32 30.11 -0.22 3.96
C ARG A 32 29.65 -1.02 2.76
N CYS A 33 28.72 -1.94 2.98
CA CYS A 33 28.02 -2.57 1.86
C CYS A 33 27.47 -1.48 0.92
N SER A 34 27.81 -1.54 -0.37
CA SER A 34 27.45 -0.51 -1.36
C SER A 34 25.95 -0.40 -1.58
N GLN A 35 25.23 -1.53 -1.40
CA GLN A 35 23.79 -1.63 -1.51
C GLN A 35 23.10 -1.13 -0.22
N CYS A 36 23.12 -1.92 0.85
CA CYS A 36 22.36 -1.59 2.05
C CYS A 36 22.99 -0.48 2.90
N ARG A 37 24.31 -0.24 2.83
CA ARG A 37 25.06 0.70 3.68
C ARG A 37 24.83 0.55 5.19
N THR A 38 24.32 -0.60 5.63
CA THR A 38 23.99 -0.88 7.03
C THR A 38 25.16 -1.55 7.74
N VAL A 39 25.76 -2.56 7.11
CA VAL A 39 26.86 -3.36 7.66
C VAL A 39 28.21 -2.77 7.23
N ALA A 40 29.19 -2.83 8.14
CA ALA A 40 30.53 -2.29 7.97
C ALA A 40 31.61 -3.40 7.98
N TYR A 41 32.68 -3.22 7.22
CA TYR A 41 33.76 -4.18 7.00
C TYR A 41 35.11 -3.48 7.02
N CYS A 42 36.13 -4.11 7.58
CA CYS A 42 37.50 -3.57 7.49
C CYS A 42 38.11 -3.79 6.10
N SER A 43 37.64 -4.77 5.32
CA SER A 43 38.18 -5.09 4.00
C SER A 43 37.14 -5.68 3.04
N LYS A 44 37.48 -5.74 1.74
CA LYS A 44 36.64 -6.37 0.72
C LYS A 44 36.53 -7.88 0.92
N GLU A 45 37.54 -8.51 1.52
CA GLU A 45 37.58 -9.94 1.85
C GLU A 45 36.56 -10.25 2.95
N CYS A 46 36.49 -9.43 4.00
CA CYS A 46 35.45 -9.53 5.03
C CYS A 46 34.06 -9.35 4.41
N GLN A 47 33.86 -8.35 3.55
CA GLN A 47 32.59 -8.16 2.86
C GLN A 47 32.18 -9.38 2.02
N LYS A 48 33.09 -9.95 1.22
CA LYS A 48 32.83 -11.15 0.39
C LYS A 48 32.51 -12.38 1.26
N THR A 49 33.18 -12.50 2.39
CA THR A 49 32.96 -13.60 3.34
C THR A 49 31.56 -13.50 3.93
N ASP A 50 31.18 -12.32 4.43
CA ASP A 50 29.86 -12.06 4.98
C ASP A 50 28.75 -12.23 3.93
N TRP A 51 28.98 -11.79 2.69
CA TRP A 51 28.06 -11.97 1.57
C TRP A 51 27.66 -13.43 1.36
N LYS A 52 28.64 -14.34 1.42
CA LYS A 52 28.41 -15.79 1.29
C LYS A 52 27.80 -16.41 2.55
N ARG A 53 28.12 -15.89 3.74
CA ARG A 53 27.62 -16.41 5.02
C ARG A 53 26.13 -16.15 5.24
N GLY A 54 25.60 -15.05 4.72
CA GLY A 54 24.18 -14.71 4.89
C GLY A 54 23.82 -13.28 4.52
N HIS A 55 24.79 -12.37 4.41
CA HIS A 55 24.50 -10.96 4.16
C HIS A 55 23.76 -10.73 2.83
N LYS A 56 23.88 -11.62 1.84
CA LYS A 56 23.07 -11.52 0.61
C LYS A 56 21.56 -11.45 0.90
N LEU A 57 21.07 -12.29 1.81
CA LEU A 57 19.66 -12.33 2.21
C LEU A 57 19.32 -11.14 3.12
N GLU A 58 20.17 -10.85 4.09
CA GLU A 58 19.97 -9.74 5.04
C GLU A 58 20.03 -8.36 4.36
N CYS A 59 20.86 -8.20 3.33
CA CYS A 59 20.98 -6.98 2.55
C CYS A 59 19.61 -6.57 1.98
N GLY A 60 18.84 -7.54 1.48
CA GLY A 60 17.47 -7.34 1.02
C GLY A 60 16.55 -6.81 2.14
N ASN A 61 16.63 -7.41 3.33
CA ASN A 61 15.85 -6.97 4.49
C ASN A 61 16.21 -5.55 4.93
N PHE A 62 17.50 -5.18 4.91
CA PHE A 62 17.92 -3.81 5.20
C PHE A 62 17.43 -2.80 4.16
N LEU A 63 17.44 -3.17 2.88
CA LEU A 63 16.89 -2.33 1.80
C LEU A 63 15.38 -2.16 1.97
N ALA A 64 14.64 -3.24 2.21
CA ALA A 64 13.20 -3.19 2.48
C ALA A 64 12.89 -2.32 3.70
N SER A 65 13.61 -2.50 4.81
CA SER A 65 13.48 -1.68 6.01
C SER A 65 13.70 -0.19 5.71
N LYS A 66 14.71 0.18 4.92
CA LYS A 66 14.93 1.58 4.51
C LYS A 66 13.79 2.14 3.67
N VAL A 67 13.22 1.33 2.78
CA VAL A 67 12.06 1.71 1.98
C VAL A 67 10.86 1.97 2.91
N TRP A 68 10.54 1.02 3.80
CA TRP A 68 9.40 1.13 4.71
C TRP A 68 9.55 2.25 5.76
N ASN A 69 10.79 2.57 6.14
CA ASN A 69 11.10 3.65 7.08
C ASN A 69 11.26 5.02 6.41
N SER A 70 11.07 5.13 5.08
CA SER A 70 11.07 6.40 4.36
C SER A 70 9.87 7.26 4.78
N THR A 71 10.09 8.56 4.93
CA THR A 71 9.07 9.57 5.30
C THR A 71 8.41 10.26 4.09
N THR A 72 8.90 10.02 2.87
CA THR A 72 8.22 10.43 1.63
C THR A 72 7.52 9.25 1.02
N ASN A 73 6.28 9.43 0.56
CA ASN A 73 5.52 8.44 -0.17
C ASN A 73 5.57 8.64 -1.69
N THR A 74 6.17 9.72 -2.21
CA THR A 74 6.35 9.96 -3.65
C THR A 74 7.53 9.16 -4.21
N PHE A 75 7.40 8.70 -5.46
CA PHE A 75 8.48 8.08 -6.22
C PHE A 75 9.62 9.07 -6.47
N GLY A 76 10.88 8.62 -6.35
CA GLY A 76 12.07 9.42 -6.69
C GLY A 76 12.45 10.55 -5.71
N GLU A 77 11.56 10.94 -4.81
CA GLU A 77 11.83 12.00 -3.84
C GLU A 77 12.65 11.50 -2.64
N LYS A 78 13.46 12.39 -2.05
CA LYS A 78 14.12 12.17 -0.76
C LYS A 78 13.31 12.86 0.33
N GLY A 79 12.85 12.07 1.30
CA GLY A 79 12.13 12.61 2.46
C GLY A 79 13.02 13.51 3.33
N PRO A 80 12.43 14.41 4.13
CA PRO A 80 13.19 15.20 5.10
C PRO A 80 13.90 14.29 6.10
N LYS A 81 15.01 14.78 6.69
CA LYS A 81 15.71 14.07 7.78
C LYS A 81 14.70 13.69 8.88
N ARG A 82 14.72 12.43 9.29
CA ARG A 82 13.77 11.82 10.24
C ARG A 82 13.60 12.74 11.46
N LYS A 83 12.40 13.27 11.66
CA LYS A 83 11.97 13.82 12.95
C LYS A 83 11.33 12.66 13.75
N THR A 84 11.52 12.66 15.06
CA THR A 84 10.80 11.74 15.96
C THR A 84 9.29 11.89 15.74
N GLY A 85 8.59 10.77 15.53
CA GLY A 85 7.15 10.76 15.22
C GLY A 85 6.78 10.99 13.75
N ALA A 86 7.74 11.01 12.82
CA ALA A 86 7.43 11.12 11.39
C ALA A 86 6.68 9.89 10.86
N ARG A 87 5.65 10.12 10.06
CA ARG A 87 4.81 9.09 9.45
C ARG A 87 5.57 8.43 8.30
N THR A 88 5.94 7.17 8.46
CA THR A 88 6.72 6.41 7.47
C THR A 88 5.81 5.68 6.49
N ARG A 89 6.38 5.22 5.36
CA ARG A 89 5.69 4.35 4.40
C ARG A 89 5.03 3.13 5.06
N GLY A 90 5.71 2.51 6.03
CA GLY A 90 5.17 1.38 6.79
C GLY A 90 3.92 1.75 7.60
N VAL A 91 3.95 2.89 8.31
CA VAL A 91 2.80 3.40 9.07
C VAL A 91 1.63 3.75 8.15
N ILE A 92 1.89 4.40 7.01
CA ILE A 92 0.86 4.72 6.02
C ILE A 92 0.19 3.44 5.53
N LEU A 93 0.97 2.44 5.12
CA LEU A 93 0.43 1.19 4.62
C LEU A 93 -0.36 0.43 5.69
N GLN A 94 0.10 0.46 6.94
CA GLN A 94 -0.62 -0.14 8.07
C GLN A 94 -1.99 0.52 8.29
N ASP A 95 -2.06 1.84 8.30
CA ASP A 95 -3.31 2.59 8.48
C ASP A 95 -4.27 2.37 7.29
N LEU A 96 -3.78 2.44 6.05
CA LEU A 96 -4.58 2.19 4.87
C LEU A 96 -5.11 0.75 4.81
N THR A 97 -4.32 -0.23 5.25
CA THR A 97 -4.74 -1.63 5.33
C THR A 97 -5.82 -1.83 6.38
N ALA A 98 -5.68 -1.19 7.56
CA ALA A 98 -6.70 -1.24 8.60
C ALA A 98 -8.03 -0.62 8.14
N LEU A 99 -7.97 0.55 7.48
CA LEU A 99 -9.13 1.16 6.84
C LEU A 99 -9.76 0.22 5.82
N ALA A 100 -8.96 -0.31 4.89
CA ALA A 100 -9.47 -1.15 3.81
C ALA A 100 -10.15 -2.41 4.35
N ASN A 101 -9.53 -3.11 5.30
CA ASN A 101 -10.14 -4.29 5.92
C ASN A 101 -11.48 -3.98 6.59
N ALA A 102 -11.61 -2.80 7.20
CA ALA A 102 -12.89 -2.38 7.79
C ALA A 102 -13.96 -2.12 6.72
N HIS A 103 -13.59 -1.59 5.55
CA HIS A 103 -14.54 -1.16 4.50
C HIS A 103 -14.75 -2.17 3.36
N ASN A 104 -13.91 -3.19 3.22
CA ASN A 104 -13.90 -4.10 2.08
C ASN A 104 -15.26 -4.80 1.87
N GLY A 105 -15.90 -5.26 2.95
CA GLY A 105 -17.12 -6.07 2.88
C GLY A 105 -18.37 -5.30 2.44
N ASP A 106 -18.57 -4.09 2.94
CA ASP A 106 -19.83 -3.34 2.77
C ASP A 106 -19.69 -2.04 1.98
N THR A 107 -18.51 -1.44 1.96
CA THR A 107 -18.29 -0.11 1.35
C THR A 107 -17.56 -0.26 0.01
N PHE A 108 -16.34 -0.80 0.02
CA PHE A 108 -15.48 -0.77 -1.18
C PHE A 108 -15.94 -1.74 -2.26
N THR A 109 -16.47 -2.90 -1.88
CA THR A 109 -17.06 -3.83 -2.86
C THR A 109 -18.25 -3.17 -3.58
N VAL A 110 -19.18 -2.57 -2.82
CA VAL A 110 -20.37 -1.89 -3.40
C VAL A 110 -19.95 -0.67 -4.24
N ALA A 111 -19.00 0.13 -3.76
CA ALA A 111 -18.45 1.25 -4.51
C ALA A 111 -17.84 0.80 -5.86
N ALA A 112 -17.08 -0.29 -5.87
CA ALA A 112 -16.48 -0.83 -7.10
C ALA A 112 -17.55 -1.29 -8.10
N TRP A 113 -18.59 -1.99 -7.63
CA TRP A 113 -19.71 -2.40 -8.47
C TRP A 113 -20.39 -1.22 -9.17
N LEU A 114 -20.66 -0.15 -8.43
CA LEU A 114 -21.35 1.03 -8.95
C LEU A 114 -20.45 1.90 -9.84
N ALA A 115 -19.24 2.20 -9.36
CA ALA A 115 -18.30 3.07 -10.07
C ALA A 115 -17.90 2.49 -11.44
N MET A 116 -17.75 1.17 -11.52
CA MET A 116 -17.42 0.49 -12.77
C MET A 116 -18.65 0.02 -13.54
N ASP A 117 -19.85 0.15 -12.99
CA ASP A 117 -21.07 -0.42 -13.55
C ASP A 117 -20.94 -1.90 -13.91
N LEU A 118 -20.48 -2.71 -12.96
CA LEU A 118 -20.17 -4.14 -13.17
C LEU A 118 -21.42 -4.99 -13.48
N LEU A 119 -22.62 -4.47 -13.22
CA LEU A 119 -23.86 -5.14 -13.58
C LEU A 119 -24.02 -5.26 -15.10
N HIS A 120 -23.66 -4.20 -15.84
CA HIS A 120 -23.76 -4.15 -17.29
C HIS A 120 -22.40 -4.33 -17.98
N ASN A 121 -21.29 -4.05 -17.29
CA ASN A 121 -19.93 -4.10 -17.82
C ASN A 121 -19.00 -4.97 -16.96
N PRO A 122 -19.29 -6.28 -16.75
CA PRO A 122 -18.53 -7.12 -15.82
C PRO A 122 -17.04 -7.25 -16.16
N GLN A 123 -16.66 -7.06 -17.43
CA GLN A 123 -15.27 -7.10 -17.91
C GLN A 123 -14.41 -5.98 -17.31
N LYS A 124 -15.02 -4.91 -16.79
CA LYS A 124 -14.29 -3.86 -16.08
C LYS A 124 -13.63 -4.36 -14.79
N ALA A 125 -14.15 -5.43 -14.19
CA ALA A 125 -13.53 -6.04 -13.02
C ALA A 125 -12.09 -6.51 -13.28
N ASP A 126 -11.81 -6.97 -14.52
CA ASP A 126 -10.48 -7.48 -14.93
C ASP A 126 -9.59 -6.40 -15.56
N THR A 127 -10.18 -5.29 -16.02
CA THR A 127 -9.47 -4.30 -16.85
C THR A 127 -9.28 -2.95 -16.18
N HIS A 128 -9.97 -2.69 -15.05
CA HIS A 128 -9.94 -1.42 -14.35
C HIS A 128 -9.69 -1.62 -12.85
N VAL A 129 -9.28 -0.52 -12.19
CA VAL A 129 -9.11 -0.40 -10.75
C VAL A 129 -9.92 0.79 -10.25
N LEU A 130 -10.56 0.63 -9.09
CA LEU A 130 -11.12 1.76 -8.35
C LEU A 130 -10.03 2.34 -7.46
N ALA A 131 -9.50 3.50 -7.84
CA ALA A 131 -8.50 4.22 -7.07
C ALA A 131 -9.17 5.29 -6.20
N ILE A 132 -8.80 5.32 -4.92
CA ILE A 132 -9.39 6.20 -3.91
C ILE A 132 -8.25 6.99 -3.25
N THR A 133 -8.28 8.32 -3.38
CA THR A 133 -7.35 9.21 -2.68
C THR A 133 -7.96 9.67 -1.36
N LEU A 134 -7.13 9.66 -0.32
CA LEU A 134 -7.56 9.80 1.06
C LEU A 134 -6.64 10.75 1.81
N ARG A 135 -7.18 11.41 2.85
CA ARG A 135 -6.38 12.22 3.78
C ARG A 135 -6.51 11.66 5.18
N ARG A 136 -5.37 11.45 5.86
CA ARG A 136 -5.35 10.90 7.22
C ARG A 136 -5.97 11.88 8.21
N ASN A 137 -6.95 11.43 8.99
CA ASN A 137 -7.56 12.20 10.07
C ASN A 137 -6.78 12.03 11.39
N LEU A 138 -5.79 12.88 11.62
CA LEU A 138 -4.91 12.79 12.80
C LEU A 138 -5.62 12.95 14.16
N SER A 139 -6.89 13.39 14.18
CA SER A 139 -7.69 13.44 15.41
C SER A 139 -8.33 12.10 15.81
N VAL A 140 -8.31 11.11 14.91
CA VAL A 140 -8.91 9.80 15.11
C VAL A 140 -7.83 8.77 15.45
N SER A 141 -8.07 8.08 16.57
CA SER A 141 -7.23 6.98 17.06
C SER A 141 -7.29 5.77 16.14
N TYR A 142 -6.20 4.99 16.12
CA TYR A 142 -6.01 3.81 15.28
C TYR A 142 -7.07 2.71 15.51
N ASP A 143 -7.60 2.62 16.73
CA ASP A 143 -8.67 1.69 17.14
C ASP A 143 -10.02 1.93 16.44
N THR A 144 -10.15 3.01 15.68
CA THR A 144 -11.36 3.34 14.92
C THR A 144 -11.10 3.32 13.42
N PRO A 145 -10.79 2.15 12.82
CA PRO A 145 -10.22 2.02 11.48
C PRO A 145 -11.08 2.68 10.39
N ARG A 146 -12.41 2.62 10.52
CA ARG A 146 -13.36 3.21 9.54
C ARG A 146 -13.24 4.73 9.37
N LYS A 147 -12.76 5.44 10.40
CA LYS A 147 -12.68 6.91 10.42
C LYS A 147 -11.25 7.42 10.34
N LEU A 148 -10.28 6.54 10.06
CA LEU A 148 -8.87 6.95 9.96
C LEU A 148 -8.63 7.93 8.82
N TYR A 149 -9.45 7.88 7.78
CA TYR A 149 -9.27 8.69 6.58
C TYR A 149 -10.56 9.35 6.15
N THR A 150 -10.44 10.54 5.58
CA THR A 150 -11.52 11.19 4.84
C THR A 150 -11.27 11.07 3.34
N LEU A 151 -12.35 10.99 2.57
CA LEU A 151 -12.29 10.96 1.11
C LEU A 151 -11.73 12.29 0.57
N VAL A 152 -10.76 12.21 -0.34
CA VAL A 152 -10.38 13.34 -1.20
C VAL A 152 -11.11 13.22 -2.53
N ASP A 153 -10.87 12.14 -3.27
CA ASP A 153 -11.60 11.80 -4.50
C ASP A 153 -11.47 10.29 -4.81
N ALA A 154 -12.20 9.82 -5.81
CA ALA A 154 -12.08 8.46 -6.33
C ALA A 154 -12.32 8.41 -7.84
N ALA A 155 -11.63 7.53 -8.55
CA ALA A 155 -11.76 7.36 -10.00
C ALA A 155 -11.59 5.90 -10.42
N VAL A 156 -12.25 5.52 -11.51
CA VAL A 156 -12.03 4.25 -12.19
C VAL A 156 -10.95 4.47 -13.24
N ILE A 157 -9.84 3.74 -13.11
CA ILE A 157 -8.66 3.91 -13.96
C ILE A 157 -8.36 2.56 -14.65
N PRO A 158 -7.94 2.54 -15.92
CA PRO A 158 -7.47 1.31 -16.55
C PRO A 158 -6.31 0.68 -15.77
N LEU A 159 -6.40 -0.62 -15.50
CA LEU A 159 -5.39 -1.36 -14.76
C LEU A 159 -4.04 -1.37 -15.49
N SER A 160 -4.07 -1.31 -16.83
CA SER A 160 -2.88 -1.18 -17.68
C SER A 160 -2.07 0.08 -17.39
N THR A 161 -2.73 1.21 -17.10
CA THR A 161 -2.06 2.46 -16.71
C THR A 161 -1.25 2.27 -15.44
N TRP A 162 -1.81 1.56 -14.46
CA TRP A 162 -1.12 1.28 -13.20
C TRP A 162 0.01 0.25 -13.38
N ASN A 163 -0.20 -0.80 -14.17
CA ASN A 163 0.84 -1.81 -14.44
C ASN A 163 2.10 -1.21 -15.08
N LYS A 164 1.96 -0.25 -15.99
CA LYS A 164 3.09 0.41 -16.66
C LYS A 164 4.09 1.01 -15.65
N LYS A 165 3.59 1.58 -14.56
CA LYS A 165 4.43 2.08 -13.45
C LYS A 165 5.34 0.98 -12.88
N PHE A 166 4.82 -0.24 -12.74
CA PHE A 166 5.59 -1.35 -12.17
C PHE A 166 6.59 -1.94 -13.17
N ASP A 167 6.35 -1.83 -14.46
CA ASP A 167 7.33 -2.21 -15.49
C ASP A 167 8.62 -1.38 -15.33
N ASP A 168 8.47 -0.07 -15.14
CA ASP A 168 9.59 0.85 -14.93
C ASP A 168 10.34 0.54 -13.61
N VAL A 169 9.62 0.18 -12.55
CA VAL A 169 10.22 -0.18 -11.25
C VAL A 169 10.97 -1.50 -11.32
N VAL A 170 10.40 -2.51 -11.99
CA VAL A 170 11.04 -3.82 -12.18
C VAL A 170 12.32 -3.66 -13.01
N ALA A 171 12.31 -2.83 -14.05
CA ALA A 171 13.49 -2.54 -14.86
C ALA A 171 14.65 -1.91 -14.06
N LEU A 172 14.36 -1.20 -12.97
CA LEU A 172 15.35 -0.53 -12.11
C LEU A 172 15.90 -1.42 -10.98
N MET A 173 15.27 -2.55 -10.66
CA MET A 173 15.69 -3.45 -9.58
C MET A 173 16.47 -4.65 -10.13
N GLN A 174 17.80 -4.64 -9.94
CA GLN A 174 18.75 -5.64 -10.48
C GLN A 174 18.48 -7.11 -10.09
N ASP A 175 17.63 -7.37 -9.08
CA ASP A 175 17.30 -8.73 -8.62
C ASP A 175 15.79 -9.08 -8.70
N GLY A 176 14.94 -8.22 -9.29
CA GLY A 176 13.55 -8.54 -9.73
C GLY A 176 12.53 -9.11 -8.72
N ALA A 177 12.91 -9.43 -7.50
CA ALA A 177 12.17 -10.42 -6.68
C ALA A 177 11.07 -9.86 -5.77
N LEU A 178 10.86 -8.54 -5.69
CA LEU A 178 9.95 -7.95 -4.68
C LEU A 178 8.82 -7.08 -5.20
N VAL A 179 8.67 -6.95 -6.51
CA VAL A 179 7.67 -6.05 -7.10
C VAL A 179 6.65 -6.89 -7.87
N THR A 180 5.53 -7.19 -7.22
CA THR A 180 4.42 -7.89 -7.87
C THR A 180 3.52 -6.86 -8.55
N LYS A 181 3.16 -7.10 -9.82
CA LYS A 181 2.26 -6.22 -10.55
C LYS A 181 0.83 -6.32 -9.98
N PRO A 182 0.07 -5.22 -9.96
CA PRO A 182 -1.34 -5.24 -9.59
C PRO A 182 -2.17 -6.29 -10.32
N SER A 183 -1.95 -6.49 -11.63
CA SER A 183 -2.65 -7.53 -12.40
C SER A 183 -2.36 -8.94 -11.89
N THR A 184 -1.11 -9.25 -11.54
CA THR A 184 -0.74 -10.56 -11.00
C THR A 184 -1.43 -10.81 -9.65
N VAL A 185 -1.51 -9.79 -8.78
CA VAL A 185 -2.25 -9.90 -7.52
C VAL A 185 -3.74 -10.11 -7.75
N LEU A 186 -4.33 -9.41 -8.71
CA LEU A 186 -5.74 -9.57 -9.07
C LEU A 186 -6.04 -10.96 -9.63
N GLU A 187 -5.21 -11.47 -10.54
CA GLU A 187 -5.34 -12.79 -11.17
C GLU A 187 -5.27 -13.92 -10.13
N GLN A 188 -4.29 -13.87 -9.23
CA GLN A 188 -4.14 -14.83 -8.14
C GLN A 188 -5.35 -14.80 -7.20
N ASN A 189 -5.83 -13.61 -6.83
CA ASN A 189 -7.02 -13.50 -5.99
C ASN A 189 -8.26 -14.02 -6.73
N LYS A 190 -8.45 -13.66 -8.00
CA LYS A 190 -9.58 -14.10 -8.81
C LYS A 190 -9.69 -15.62 -8.86
N ALA A 191 -8.58 -16.33 -9.07
CA ALA A 191 -8.56 -17.79 -9.07
C ALA A 191 -9.11 -18.37 -7.74
N GLN A 192 -8.69 -17.81 -6.60
CA GLN A 192 -9.19 -18.21 -5.29
C GLN A 192 -10.67 -17.86 -5.10
N ARG A 193 -11.10 -16.65 -5.47
CA ARG A 193 -12.49 -16.19 -5.30
C ARG A 193 -13.47 -17.00 -6.13
N LEU A 194 -13.08 -17.41 -7.34
CA LEU A 194 -13.89 -18.28 -8.19
C LEU A 194 -14.15 -19.63 -7.52
N ALA A 195 -13.16 -20.19 -6.82
CA ALA A 195 -13.34 -21.40 -6.02
C ALA A 195 -14.33 -21.22 -4.85
N ASP A 196 -14.41 -19.99 -4.31
CA ASP A 196 -15.36 -19.60 -3.25
C ASP A 196 -16.76 -19.20 -3.81
N GLY A 197 -17.02 -19.40 -5.10
CA GLY A 197 -18.31 -19.10 -5.74
C GLY A 197 -18.52 -17.62 -6.14
N ALA A 198 -17.46 -16.82 -6.19
CA ALA A 198 -17.52 -15.48 -6.78
C ALA A 198 -17.73 -15.55 -8.30
N LEU A 199 -18.27 -14.47 -8.87
CA LEU A 199 -18.34 -14.24 -10.31
C LEU A 199 -17.00 -13.74 -10.89
N GLY A 200 -16.11 -13.24 -10.03
CA GLY A 200 -14.79 -12.70 -10.37
C GLY A 200 -14.16 -11.97 -9.20
N ALA A 201 -13.15 -11.16 -9.48
CA ALA A 201 -12.55 -10.25 -8.52
C ALA A 201 -12.33 -8.87 -9.16
N VAL A 202 -12.34 -7.82 -8.34
CA VAL A 202 -12.08 -6.43 -8.76
C VAL A 202 -10.98 -5.83 -7.90
N MET A 203 -10.11 -5.02 -8.50
CA MET A 203 -9.06 -4.31 -7.76
C MET A 203 -9.58 -2.98 -7.22
N VAL A 204 -9.39 -2.75 -5.92
CA VAL A 204 -9.52 -1.45 -5.26
C VAL A 204 -8.15 -1.05 -4.71
N THR A 205 -7.83 0.24 -4.76
CA THR A 205 -6.61 0.78 -4.17
C THR A 205 -6.89 2.08 -3.42
N CYS A 206 -6.28 2.22 -2.25
CA CYS A 206 -6.33 3.41 -1.41
C CYS A 206 -4.96 4.07 -1.38
N ILE A 207 -4.94 5.39 -1.50
CA ILE A 207 -3.73 6.20 -1.58
C ILE A 207 -3.84 7.36 -0.58
N GLU A 208 -2.90 7.44 0.36
CA GLU A 208 -2.80 8.60 1.26
C GLU A 208 -2.12 9.77 0.54
N LEU A 209 -2.80 10.91 0.51
CA LEU A 209 -2.23 12.20 0.14
C LEU A 209 -1.71 12.94 1.37
N ALA A 210 -0.55 13.56 1.24
CA ALA A 210 0.04 14.40 2.28
C ALA A 210 -0.82 15.65 2.54
N PRO A 211 -0.70 16.29 3.73
CA PRO A 211 -1.39 17.54 4.00
C PRO A 211 -1.08 18.61 2.95
N GLY A 212 -2.13 19.19 2.36
CA GLY A 212 -2.01 20.22 1.33
C GLY A 212 -1.71 19.72 -0.09
N GLU A 213 -1.49 18.42 -0.28
CA GLU A 213 -1.31 17.83 -1.62
C GLU A 213 -2.63 17.83 -2.40
N THR A 214 -2.57 18.20 -3.68
CA THR A 214 -3.72 18.42 -4.57
C THR A 214 -3.68 17.57 -5.84
N LYS A 215 -2.95 16.45 -5.81
CA LYS A 215 -2.85 15.53 -6.96
C LYS A 215 -4.21 14.98 -7.36
N THR A 216 -4.40 14.79 -8.67
CA THR A 216 -5.53 14.00 -9.17
C THR A 216 -5.40 12.55 -8.73
N VAL A 217 -6.50 11.77 -8.79
CA VAL A 217 -6.47 10.34 -8.45
C VAL A 217 -5.45 9.58 -9.30
N GLU A 218 -5.36 9.90 -10.59
CA GLU A 218 -4.41 9.26 -11.51
C GLU A 218 -2.96 9.63 -11.20
N GLN A 219 -2.67 10.92 -10.93
CA GLN A 219 -1.32 11.35 -10.52
C GLN A 219 -0.90 10.65 -9.23
N ALA A 220 -1.78 10.61 -8.23
CA ALA A 220 -1.52 9.91 -6.97
C ALA A 220 -1.24 8.41 -7.19
N LEU A 221 -2.03 7.75 -8.04
CA LEU A 221 -1.85 6.33 -8.36
C LEU A 221 -0.48 6.06 -9.01
N LEU A 222 -0.04 6.94 -9.91
CA LEU A 222 1.20 6.79 -10.66
C LEU A 222 2.44 7.18 -9.85
N GLU A 223 2.32 8.13 -8.93
CA GLU A 223 3.48 8.68 -8.22
C GLU A 223 3.69 8.09 -6.82
N THR A 224 2.66 7.56 -6.16
CA THR A 224 2.78 7.10 -4.76
C THR A 224 3.37 5.69 -4.63
N MET A 225 4.30 5.48 -3.72
CA MET A 225 5.01 4.21 -3.49
C MET A 225 4.27 3.22 -2.58
N VAL A 226 3.27 3.68 -1.82
CA VAL A 226 2.52 2.87 -0.84
C VAL A 226 1.01 2.87 -1.09
N PRO A 227 0.54 2.55 -2.31
CA PRO A 227 -0.87 2.23 -2.51
C PRO A 227 -1.20 0.87 -1.89
N THR A 228 -2.44 0.68 -1.42
CA THR A 228 -2.93 -0.65 -1.06
C THR A 228 -3.31 -1.45 -2.31
N PHE A 229 -3.17 -2.77 -2.25
CA PHE A 229 -3.69 -3.67 -3.29
C PHE A 229 -4.81 -4.48 -2.66
N GLN A 230 -6.06 -4.15 -2.98
CA GLN A 230 -7.25 -4.76 -2.36
C GLN A 230 -8.07 -5.46 -3.44
N PRO A 231 -7.72 -6.72 -3.79
CA PRO A 231 -8.58 -7.52 -4.65
C PRO A 231 -9.80 -8.04 -3.87
N LEU A 232 -10.98 -7.66 -4.33
CA LEU A 232 -12.26 -7.96 -3.69
C LEU A 232 -13.08 -8.93 -4.54
N GLY A 233 -13.71 -9.91 -3.90
CA GLY A 233 -14.56 -10.87 -4.58
C GLY A 233 -15.87 -10.24 -5.05
N VAL A 234 -16.25 -10.53 -6.29
CA VAL A 234 -17.46 -10.01 -6.94
C VAL A 234 -18.52 -11.11 -6.88
N PHE A 235 -19.40 -11.09 -5.87
CA PHE A 235 -20.36 -12.18 -5.62
C PHE A 235 -21.77 -11.91 -6.16
N LYS A 236 -22.53 -12.98 -6.44
CA LYS A 236 -23.92 -12.93 -6.90
C LYS A 236 -24.84 -12.15 -5.95
N VAL A 237 -24.60 -12.22 -4.63
CA VAL A 237 -25.39 -11.46 -3.64
C VAL A 237 -25.35 -9.95 -3.91
N HIS A 238 -24.20 -9.40 -4.31
CA HIS A 238 -24.08 -8.00 -4.68
C HIS A 238 -24.80 -7.70 -6.00
N GLN A 239 -24.68 -8.60 -6.99
CA GLN A 239 -25.39 -8.48 -8.26
C GLN A 239 -26.92 -8.42 -8.05
N ASP A 240 -27.46 -9.33 -7.24
CA ASP A 240 -28.90 -9.41 -6.97
C ASP A 240 -29.40 -8.25 -6.12
N LEU A 241 -28.58 -7.71 -5.22
CA LEU A 241 -28.87 -6.47 -4.48
C LEU A 241 -28.97 -5.28 -5.42
N LEU A 242 -27.97 -5.10 -6.29
CA LEU A 242 -27.88 -3.95 -7.20
C LEU A 242 -28.94 -3.94 -8.30
N ARG A 243 -29.40 -5.11 -8.75
CA ARG A 243 -30.54 -5.23 -9.67
C ARG A 243 -31.84 -4.65 -9.10
N LYS A 244 -31.96 -4.59 -7.77
CA LYS A 244 -33.12 -4.04 -7.07
C LYS A 244 -32.95 -2.56 -6.74
N TRP A 245 -31.75 -2.00 -6.92
CA TRP A 245 -31.49 -0.60 -6.59
C TRP A 245 -32.07 0.33 -7.65
N PRO A 246 -32.59 1.51 -7.24
CA PRO A 246 -33.00 2.54 -8.17
C PRO A 246 -31.84 2.98 -9.07
N THR A 247 -32.09 3.15 -10.38
CA THR A 247 -31.09 3.60 -11.37
C THR A 247 -30.42 4.94 -10.97
N GLY A 248 -31.09 5.77 -10.18
CA GLY A 248 -30.57 7.02 -9.64
C GLY A 248 -29.45 6.87 -8.59
N MET A 249 -29.09 5.66 -8.17
CA MET A 249 -27.99 5.42 -7.23
C MET A 249 -26.61 5.44 -7.89
N TYR A 250 -26.53 5.20 -9.20
CA TYR A 250 -25.26 5.16 -9.94
C TYR A 250 -24.51 6.49 -9.95
N PRO A 251 -25.13 7.68 -10.04
CA PRO A 251 -24.40 8.95 -10.00
C PRO A 251 -23.89 9.35 -8.60
N VAL A 252 -24.49 8.83 -7.52
CA VAL A 252 -24.24 9.28 -6.14
C VAL A 252 -23.30 8.37 -5.35
N TRP A 253 -22.65 7.38 -6.00
CA TRP A 253 -21.77 6.43 -5.32
C TRP A 253 -20.60 7.10 -4.57
N LYS A 254 -20.09 8.23 -5.08
CA LYS A 254 -19.02 8.99 -4.41
C LYS A 254 -19.50 9.60 -3.10
N GLU A 255 -20.73 10.10 -3.05
CA GLU A 255 -21.34 10.63 -1.84
C GLU A 255 -21.56 9.50 -0.81
N CYS A 256 -22.03 8.34 -1.27
CA CYS A 256 -22.18 7.16 -0.42
C CYS A 256 -20.83 6.68 0.15
N LEU A 257 -19.78 6.66 -0.69
CA LEU A 257 -18.41 6.34 -0.28
C LEU A 257 -17.89 7.35 0.76
N LYS A 258 -18.12 8.65 0.53
CA LYS A 258 -17.76 9.71 1.48
C LYS A 258 -18.44 9.49 2.83
N ASN A 259 -19.76 9.29 2.84
CA ASN A 259 -20.52 9.06 4.08
C ASN A 259 -20.01 7.83 4.84
N SER A 260 -19.61 6.78 4.12
CA SER A 260 -19.04 5.58 4.72
C SER A 260 -17.70 5.85 5.41
N LEU A 261 -16.80 6.58 4.74
CA LEU A 261 -15.50 6.98 5.29
C LEU A 261 -15.62 7.97 6.47
N ASP A 262 -16.74 8.70 6.54
CA ASP A 262 -17.07 9.55 7.69
C ASP A 262 -17.73 8.75 8.85
N GLY A 263 -17.80 7.42 8.74
CA GLY A 263 -18.33 6.51 9.78
C GLY A 263 -19.79 6.12 9.60
N GLY A 264 -20.39 6.44 8.46
CA GLY A 264 -21.76 6.05 8.11
C GLY A 264 -21.85 4.72 7.36
N ALA A 265 -23.07 4.33 7.01
CA ALA A 265 -23.35 3.28 6.04
C ALA A 265 -23.17 3.81 4.60
N PHE A 266 -23.06 2.88 3.64
CA PHE A 266 -23.01 3.21 2.21
C PHE A 266 -24.39 3.67 1.73
N SER A 267 -24.66 4.97 1.87
CA SER A 267 -25.96 5.61 1.62
C SER A 267 -25.76 7.06 1.18
N PRO A 268 -26.64 7.61 0.31
CA PRO A 268 -26.58 9.01 -0.08
C PRO A 268 -26.86 9.94 1.10
N THR A 269 -27.66 9.49 2.08
CA THR A 269 -27.87 10.19 3.34
C THR A 269 -27.05 9.55 4.45
N PHE A 270 -26.37 10.38 5.24
CA PHE A 270 -25.57 9.91 6.37
C PHE A 270 -26.45 9.18 7.39
N THR A 271 -26.09 7.94 7.66
CA THR A 271 -26.66 7.11 8.73
C THR A 271 -25.49 6.40 9.40
N PRO A 272 -25.35 6.44 10.74
CA PRO A 272 -24.22 5.79 11.41
C PRO A 272 -24.12 4.30 11.05
N TYR A 273 -22.89 3.82 10.83
CA TYR A 273 -22.67 2.39 10.59
C TYR A 273 -22.94 1.59 11.87
N THR A 274 -23.85 0.62 11.83
CA THR A 274 -24.23 -0.20 12.99
C THR A 274 -23.61 -1.60 13.01
N GLY A 275 -22.75 -1.92 12.04
CA GLY A 275 -22.23 -3.28 11.87
C GLY A 275 -23.16 -4.17 11.05
N SER A 276 -22.55 -5.12 10.34
CA SER A 276 -23.19 -6.29 9.72
C SER A 276 -22.37 -7.52 10.04
#